data_AF-A0A1D7YPK0-F1
#
_entry.id   AF-A0A1D7YPK0-F1
#
_cell.length_a   1.000
_cell.length_b   1.000
_cell.length_c   1.000
_cell.angle_alpha   90.00
_cell.angle_beta   90.00
_cell.angle_gamma   90.00
#
_symmetry.space_group_name_H-M   'P 1'
#
loop_
_entity.id
_entity.type
_entity.pdbx_description
1 polymer ?
#
loop_
_entity_poly.entity_id
_entity_poly.type
_entity_poly.pdbx_seq_one_letter_code
_entity_poly.pdbx_strand_id
1 'polypeptide(L)'
;MAVGAGGTGASESGGGKRGEVPQWLRDKWNEGRQFNEDNWPRYPANEIYLENGKVLDSYRPGKEIVSRKQTQIWKIKPDTFRNYLREINQKYKTGTKIPDTPKARREYPQLIGKPLKGKYYLEVPVQSQPVPDWALREAADHGVIIRDVQGFVYRLPKGTG
;
A
#
# COMPACT_ATOMS: atom_id res chain seq x y z
N MET A 1 -5.17 -63.71 24.14
CA MET A 1 -5.71 -62.34 24.12
C MET A 1 -4.55 -61.36 24.29
N ALA A 2 -4.51 -60.32 23.43
CA ALA A 2 -3.80 -59.03 23.56
C ALA A 2 -2.28 -59.04 23.89
N VAL A 3 -1.35 -58.81 22.94
CA VAL A 3 -0.79 -57.51 22.44
C VAL A 3 -0.20 -56.61 23.56
N GLY A 4 1.02 -56.06 23.50
CA GLY A 4 2.01 -56.02 22.42
C GLY A 4 3.31 -55.30 22.83
N ALA A 5 4.16 -55.13 21.82
CA ALA A 5 5.52 -54.61 21.81
C ALA A 5 5.71 -53.20 22.42
N GLY A 6 6.79 -53.02 23.17
CA GLY A 6 7.38 -51.73 23.51
C GLY A 6 8.72 -51.56 22.79
N GLY A 7 8.66 -51.21 21.50
CA GLY A 7 9.83 -50.85 20.71
C GLY A 7 10.20 -49.38 20.95
N THR A 8 11.43 -49.15 21.39
CA THR A 8 12.07 -47.84 21.44
C THR A 8 12.35 -47.36 20.01
N GLY A 9 11.44 -46.55 19.47
CA GLY A 9 11.64 -45.81 18.22
C GLY A 9 11.85 -44.34 18.52
N ALA A 10 13.07 -43.85 18.29
CA ALA A 10 13.38 -42.44 18.25
C ALA A 10 12.51 -41.77 17.17
N SER A 11 11.55 -40.94 17.58
CA SER A 11 10.82 -40.09 16.64
C SER A 11 11.69 -38.87 16.34
N GLU A 12 12.31 -38.86 15.17
CA GLU A 12 12.81 -37.67 14.52
C GLU A 12 11.67 -36.64 14.44
N SER A 13 11.72 -35.63 15.29
CA SER A 13 10.88 -34.45 15.14
C SER A 13 11.41 -33.66 13.94
N GLY A 14 10.81 -33.92 12.77
CA GLY A 14 10.93 -33.09 11.57
C GLY A 14 10.45 -31.67 11.84
N GLY A 15 11.29 -30.87 12.50
CA GLY A 15 11.14 -29.43 12.59
C GLY A 15 11.48 -28.83 11.24
N GLY A 16 10.48 -28.71 10.37
CA GLY A 16 10.60 -27.96 9.13
C GLY A 16 11.09 -26.55 9.43
N LYS A 17 12.34 -26.27 9.07
CA LYS A 17 12.93 -24.94 9.15
C LYS A 17 12.04 -23.99 8.34
N ARG A 18 11.35 -23.07 9.02
CA ARG A 18 10.75 -21.90 8.36
C ARG A 18 11.88 -21.22 7.60
N GLY A 19 11.85 -21.28 6.27
CA GLY A 19 12.88 -20.70 5.43
C GLY A 19 13.10 -19.24 5.83
N GLU A 20 14.33 -18.90 6.21
CA GLU A 20 14.68 -17.52 6.54
C GLU A 20 14.38 -16.63 5.35
N VAL A 21 13.61 -15.56 5.58
CA VAL A 21 13.34 -14.56 4.54
C VAL A 21 14.68 -14.03 4.04
N PRO A 22 14.97 -14.05 2.73
CA PRO A 22 16.24 -13.59 2.18
C PRO A 22 16.54 -12.13 2.57
N GLN A 23 17.82 -11.81 2.81
CA GLN A 23 18.23 -10.48 3.27
C GLN A 23 17.76 -9.35 2.33
N TRP A 24 17.96 -9.53 1.02
CA TRP A 24 17.52 -8.55 0.01
C TRP A 24 16.01 -8.25 0.06
N LEU A 25 15.19 -9.22 0.48
CA LEU A 25 13.74 -9.04 0.59
C LEU A 25 13.39 -8.27 1.86
N ARG A 26 14.12 -8.51 2.96
CA ARG A 26 13.99 -7.71 4.20
C ARG A 26 14.39 -6.26 3.95
N ASP A 27 15.51 -6.05 3.27
CA ASP A 27 16.02 -4.72 2.93
C ASP A 27 14.99 -3.94 2.10
N LYS A 28 14.43 -4.57 1.07
CA LYS A 28 13.36 -3.97 0.25
C LYS A 28 12.10 -3.61 1.06
N TRP A 29 11.71 -4.44 2.02
CA TRP A 29 10.58 -4.13 2.89
C TRP A 29 10.88 -2.97 3.84
N ASN A 30 12.10 -2.92 4.38
CA ASN A 30 12.54 -1.84 5.25
C ASN A 30 12.62 -0.51 4.50
N GLU A 31 13.15 -0.51 3.27
CA GLU A 31 13.17 0.66 2.38
C GLU A 31 11.76 1.18 2.12
N GLY A 32 10.81 0.29 1.80
CA GLY A 32 9.42 0.67 1.55
C GLY A 32 8.73 1.24 2.78
N ARG A 33 9.01 0.67 3.96
CA ARG A 33 8.50 1.16 5.24
C ARG A 33 9.09 2.53 5.59
N GLN A 34 10.40 2.68 5.46
CA GLN A 34 11.08 3.94 5.72
C GLN A 34 10.57 5.03 4.78
N PHE A 35 10.43 4.73 3.49
CA PHE A 35 9.83 5.64 2.52
C PHE A 35 8.39 6.05 2.92
N ASN A 36 7.62 5.14 3.51
CA ASN A 36 6.29 5.48 4.01
C ASN A 36 6.36 6.44 5.22
N GLU A 37 7.19 6.11 6.22
CA GLU A 37 7.36 6.87 7.46
C GLU A 37 7.92 8.28 7.20
N ASP A 38 8.92 8.42 6.33
CA ASP A 38 9.53 9.71 5.95
C ASP A 38 8.51 10.69 5.36
N ASN A 39 7.40 10.18 4.81
CA ASN A 39 6.36 10.98 4.19
C ASN A 39 5.13 11.21 5.08
N TRP A 40 5.08 10.65 6.30
CA TRP A 40 3.99 10.88 7.26
C TRP A 40 3.75 12.34 7.64
N PRO A 41 4.78 13.19 7.86
CA PRO A 41 4.57 14.58 8.31
C PRO A 41 3.74 15.45 7.35
N ARG A 42 3.53 14.98 6.11
CA ARG A 42 2.77 15.70 5.06
C ARG A 42 1.27 15.56 5.20
N TYR A 43 0.81 14.64 6.05
CA TYR A 43 -0.59 14.26 6.16
C TYR A 43 -1.08 14.35 7.60
N PRO A 44 -2.37 14.70 7.80
CA PRO A 44 -2.95 14.80 9.13
C PRO A 44 -3.25 13.43 9.75
N ALA A 45 -3.30 12.36 8.95
CA ALA A 45 -3.60 11.02 9.41
C ALA A 45 -2.83 10.00 8.55
N ASN A 46 -2.14 9.06 9.19
CA ASN A 46 -1.29 8.06 8.57
C ASN A 46 -1.66 6.66 9.05
N GLU A 47 -1.42 5.64 8.21
CA GLU A 47 -1.70 4.23 8.53
C GLU A 47 -3.11 4.02 9.12
N ILE A 48 -4.11 4.35 8.30
CA ILE A 48 -5.52 4.31 8.70
C ILE A 48 -6.06 2.90 8.52
N TYR A 49 -6.45 2.27 9.62
CA TYR A 49 -7.19 1.01 9.58
C TYR A 49 -8.59 1.25 9.02
N LEU A 50 -9.02 0.36 8.14
CA LEU A 50 -10.34 0.39 7.52
C LEU A 50 -11.14 -0.84 7.94
N GLU A 51 -12.47 -0.74 7.93
CA GLU A 51 -13.37 -1.83 8.35
C GLU A 51 -13.19 -3.11 7.52
N ASN A 52 -12.70 -2.99 6.29
CA ASN A 52 -12.39 -4.12 5.41
C ASN A 52 -11.04 -4.81 5.72
N GLY A 53 -10.40 -4.45 6.85
CA GLY A 53 -9.12 -5.01 7.30
C GLY A 53 -7.91 -4.51 6.52
N LYS A 54 -8.06 -3.48 5.68
CA LYS A 54 -6.94 -2.84 4.96
C LYS A 54 -6.40 -1.64 5.75
N VAL A 55 -5.16 -1.29 5.46
CA VAL A 55 -4.48 -0.12 6.03
C VAL A 55 -4.14 0.84 4.89
N LEU A 56 -4.61 2.07 4.99
CA LEU A 56 -4.33 3.15 4.06
C LEU A 56 -3.07 3.90 4.51
N ASP A 57 -2.14 4.15 3.59
CA ASP A 57 -0.84 4.74 3.90
C ASP A 57 -0.98 6.15 4.50
N SER A 58 -1.77 7.02 3.86
CA SER A 58 -2.12 8.35 4.40
C SER A 58 -3.48 8.84 3.92
N TYR A 59 -4.08 9.73 4.71
CA TYR A 59 -5.41 10.29 4.43
C TYR A 59 -5.50 11.77 4.78
N ARG A 60 -6.00 12.57 3.85
CA ARG A 60 -6.47 13.94 4.09
C ARG A 60 -8.00 13.95 3.97
N PRO A 61 -8.74 14.03 5.09
CA PRO A 61 -10.19 13.84 5.11
C PRO A 61 -10.95 14.68 4.08
N GLY A 62 -11.75 14.02 3.23
CA GLY A 62 -12.55 14.66 2.19
C GLY A 62 -11.77 15.16 0.97
N LYS A 63 -10.44 14.97 0.95
CA LYS A 63 -9.56 15.52 -0.10
C LYS A 63 -8.72 14.43 -0.77
N GLU A 64 -7.93 13.69 -0.01
CA GLU A 64 -6.89 12.80 -0.56
C GLU A 64 -6.90 11.44 0.14
N ILE A 65 -7.07 10.37 -0.64
CA ILE A 65 -6.86 8.98 -0.23
C ILE A 65 -5.54 8.54 -0.88
N VAL A 66 -4.49 8.37 -0.09
CA VAL A 66 -3.13 8.22 -0.60
C VAL A 66 -2.60 6.82 -0.36
N SER A 67 -2.16 6.16 -1.43
CA SER A 67 -1.32 4.98 -1.33
C SER A 67 0.06 5.24 -1.92
N ARG A 68 1.09 4.74 -1.25
CA ARG A 68 2.48 4.92 -1.62
C ARG A 68 3.05 3.70 -2.34
N LYS A 69 3.91 3.95 -3.33
CA LYS A 69 4.75 2.92 -3.96
C LYS A 69 6.14 3.49 -4.18
N GLN A 70 7.14 2.88 -3.54
CA GLN A 70 8.54 3.22 -3.77
C GLN A 70 9.01 2.60 -5.09
N THR A 71 8.65 3.22 -6.22
CA THR A 71 8.91 2.67 -7.55
C THR A 71 9.14 3.78 -8.58
N GLN A 72 10.08 3.53 -9.48
CA GLN A 72 10.25 4.29 -10.72
C GLN A 72 9.32 3.67 -11.77
N ILE A 73 8.29 4.42 -12.21
CA ILE A 73 7.21 3.91 -13.06
C ILE A 73 7.76 3.44 -14.41
N TRP A 74 8.78 4.11 -14.94
CA TRP A 74 9.43 3.72 -16.19
C TRP A 74 10.13 2.34 -16.11
N LYS A 75 10.43 1.82 -14.91
CA LYS A 75 11.09 0.51 -14.71
C LYS A 75 10.13 -0.67 -14.62
N ILE A 76 8.82 -0.43 -14.54
CA ILE A 76 7.83 -1.50 -14.33
C ILE A 76 7.00 -1.75 -15.58
N LYS A 77 6.45 -2.97 -15.65
CA LYS A 77 5.57 -3.38 -16.74
C LYS A 77 4.19 -2.73 -16.59
N PRO A 78 3.48 -2.47 -17.72
CA PRO A 78 2.12 -1.93 -17.68
C PRO A 78 1.16 -2.70 -16.77
N ASP A 79 1.19 -4.03 -16.80
CA ASP A 79 0.31 -4.85 -15.94
C ASP A 79 0.60 -4.69 -14.45
N THR A 80 1.87 -4.51 -14.08
CA THR A 80 2.25 -4.23 -12.69
C THR A 80 1.67 -2.90 -12.23
N PHE A 81 1.75 -1.88 -13.07
CA PHE A 81 1.20 -0.57 -12.77
C PHE A 81 -0.33 -0.60 -12.68
N ARG A 82 -1.01 -1.25 -13.64
CA ARG A 82 -2.46 -1.46 -13.62
C ARG A 82 -2.90 -2.16 -12.33
N ASN A 83 -2.15 -3.16 -11.87
CA ASN A 83 -2.44 -3.82 -10.61
C ASN A 83 -2.36 -2.87 -9.41
N TYR A 84 -1.38 -1.96 -9.36
CA TYR A 84 -1.34 -0.94 -8.31
C TYR A 84 -2.59 -0.04 -8.30
N LEU A 85 -3.05 0.38 -9.47
CA LEU A 85 -4.24 1.22 -9.60
C LEU A 85 -5.53 0.46 -9.21
N ARG A 86 -5.66 -0.79 -9.65
CA ARG A 86 -6.77 -1.67 -9.23
C ARG A 86 -6.78 -1.88 -7.73
N GLU A 87 -5.63 -2.12 -7.13
CA GLU A 87 -5.51 -2.29 -5.68
C GLU A 87 -5.97 -1.06 -4.92
N ILE A 88 -5.63 0.16 -5.37
CA ILE A 88 -6.09 1.40 -4.74
C ILE A 88 -7.62 1.46 -4.72
N ASN A 89 -8.25 1.24 -5.87
CA ASN A 89 -9.70 1.32 -6.01
C ASN A 89 -10.44 0.22 -5.23
N GLN A 90 -9.84 -0.97 -5.11
CA GLN A 90 -10.42 -2.10 -4.36
C GLN A 90 -10.22 -1.97 -2.85
N LYS A 91 -9.00 -1.68 -2.40
CA LYS A 91 -8.63 -1.64 -0.98
C LYS A 91 -9.20 -0.41 -0.28
N TYR A 92 -9.26 0.72 -0.97
CA TYR A 92 -9.58 2.02 -0.38
C TYR A 92 -10.88 2.62 -0.92
N LYS A 93 -11.82 1.76 -1.32
CA LYS A 93 -13.10 2.17 -1.90
C LYS A 93 -13.75 3.29 -1.05
N THR A 94 -14.04 4.41 -1.69
CA THR A 94 -14.81 5.51 -1.11
C THR A 94 -16.10 4.97 -0.48
N GLY A 95 -16.42 5.42 0.73
CA GLY A 95 -17.51 4.87 1.52
C GLY A 95 -17.08 3.87 2.61
N THR A 96 -15.91 3.24 2.48
CA THR A 96 -15.36 2.34 3.51
C THR A 96 -15.16 3.10 4.82
N LYS A 97 -15.68 2.60 5.93
CA LYS A 97 -15.61 3.29 7.22
C LYS A 97 -14.28 3.04 7.93
N ILE A 98 -13.90 4.02 8.73
CA ILE A 98 -12.79 3.92 9.68
C ILE A 98 -13.35 3.35 10.99
N PRO A 99 -12.95 2.14 11.41
CA PRO A 99 -13.47 1.52 12.61
C PRO A 99 -12.91 2.18 13.87
N ASP A 100 -13.60 1.97 14.97
CA ASP A 100 -13.15 2.43 16.28
C ASP A 100 -12.05 1.50 16.82
N THR A 101 -10.79 1.95 16.71
CA THR A 101 -9.61 1.21 17.18
C THR A 101 -8.83 2.03 18.21
N PRO A 102 -8.02 1.40 19.08
CA PRO A 102 -7.17 2.14 20.01
C PRO A 102 -6.26 3.18 19.33
N LYS A 103 -5.73 2.87 18.14
CA LYS A 103 -4.95 3.82 17.33
C LYS A 103 -5.81 4.99 16.87
N ALA A 104 -6.97 4.71 16.30
CA ALA A 104 -7.87 5.74 15.80
C ALA A 104 -8.29 6.71 16.92
N ARG A 105 -8.62 6.21 18.11
CA ARG A 105 -8.95 7.06 19.27
C ARG A 105 -7.81 7.97 19.69
N ARG A 106 -6.57 7.49 19.59
CA ARG A 106 -5.36 8.24 19.99
C ARG A 106 -4.94 9.28 18.95
N GLU A 107 -4.98 8.93 17.67
CA GLU A 107 -4.34 9.72 16.61
C GLU A 107 -5.33 10.52 15.75
N TYR A 108 -6.54 10.00 15.54
CA TYR A 108 -7.53 10.60 14.65
C TYR A 108 -8.98 10.31 15.09
N PRO A 109 -9.36 10.64 16.35
CA PRO A 109 -10.67 10.30 16.90
C PRO A 109 -11.83 10.90 16.10
N GLN A 110 -11.62 12.07 15.50
CA GLN A 110 -12.58 12.77 14.64
C GLN A 110 -12.93 12.03 13.35
N LEU A 111 -12.20 10.97 12.99
CA LEU A 111 -12.42 10.16 11.78
C LEU A 111 -13.15 8.85 12.05
N ILE A 112 -13.28 8.43 13.30
CA ILE A 112 -13.96 7.20 13.67
C ILE A 112 -15.40 7.21 13.17
N GLY A 113 -15.82 6.10 12.56
CA GLY A 113 -17.15 5.90 11.97
C GLY A 113 -17.39 6.67 10.66
N LYS A 114 -16.48 7.56 10.25
CA LYS A 114 -16.63 8.32 9.00
C LYS A 114 -16.21 7.47 7.80
N PRO A 115 -16.94 7.59 6.67
CA PRO A 115 -16.53 6.95 5.43
C PRO A 115 -15.33 7.67 4.81
N LEU A 116 -14.45 6.91 4.14
CA LEU A 116 -13.43 7.47 3.26
C LEU A 116 -14.09 8.31 2.16
N LYS A 117 -13.56 9.52 1.95
CA LYS A 117 -13.97 10.44 0.89
C LYS A 117 -12.75 11.20 0.40
N GLY A 118 -12.60 11.34 -0.91
CA GLY A 118 -11.52 12.11 -1.53
C GLY A 118 -11.16 11.56 -2.90
N LYS A 119 -10.15 12.18 -3.52
CA LYS A 119 -9.52 11.68 -4.74
C LYS A 119 -8.44 10.67 -4.40
N TYR A 120 -8.25 9.69 -5.27
CA TYR A 120 -7.18 8.71 -5.11
C TYR A 120 -5.85 9.28 -5.60
N TYR A 121 -4.82 9.10 -4.79
CA TYR A 121 -3.45 9.44 -5.13
C TYR A 121 -2.56 8.20 -5.06
N LEU A 122 -1.80 7.98 -6.12
CA LEU A 122 -0.63 7.12 -6.10
C LEU A 122 0.59 8.02 -5.88
N GLU A 123 1.14 7.98 -4.67
CA GLU A 123 2.32 8.76 -4.29
C GLU A 123 3.60 7.93 -4.51
N VAL A 124 4.54 8.49 -5.28
CA VAL A 124 5.78 7.82 -5.74
C VAL A 124 7.01 8.66 -5.42
N PRO A 125 8.23 8.09 -5.43
CA PRO A 125 9.43 8.92 -5.40
C PRO A 125 9.49 9.84 -6.63
N VAL A 126 10.31 10.89 -6.55
CA VAL A 126 10.62 11.72 -7.72
C VAL A 126 11.13 10.82 -8.85
N GLN A 127 10.52 10.98 -10.02
CA GLN A 127 10.83 10.11 -11.16
C GLN A 127 12.11 10.58 -11.85
N SER A 128 13.06 9.66 -12.03
CA SER A 128 14.36 9.94 -12.67
C SER A 128 14.23 10.07 -14.19
N GLN A 129 13.11 9.65 -14.76
CA GLN A 129 12.75 9.78 -16.17
C GLN A 129 11.28 10.21 -16.26
N PRO A 130 10.82 10.76 -17.40
CA PRO A 130 9.42 11.07 -17.61
C PRO A 130 8.53 9.87 -17.34
N VAL A 131 7.40 10.10 -16.65
CA VAL A 131 6.39 9.06 -16.48
C VAL A 131 5.83 8.73 -17.87
N PRO A 132 5.88 7.46 -18.31
CA PRO A 132 5.40 7.10 -19.64
C PRO A 132 3.93 7.46 -19.84
N ASP A 133 3.57 7.91 -21.05
CA ASP A 133 2.20 8.27 -21.41
C ASP A 133 1.18 7.16 -21.16
N TRP A 134 1.57 5.89 -21.35
CA TRP A 134 0.69 4.75 -21.08
C TRP A 134 0.30 4.69 -19.60
N ALA A 135 1.20 5.03 -18.69
CA ALA A 135 0.92 5.04 -17.26
C ALA A 135 0.02 6.21 -16.88
N LEU A 136 0.22 7.37 -17.52
CA LEU A 136 -0.63 8.54 -17.29
C LEU A 136 -2.06 8.31 -17.79
N ARG A 137 -2.24 7.67 -18.94
CA ARG A 137 -3.55 7.25 -19.45
C ARG A 137 -4.22 6.24 -18.52
N GLU A 138 -3.51 5.17 -18.16
CA GLU A 138 -4.05 4.14 -17.27
C GLU A 138 -4.45 4.71 -15.90
N ALA A 139 -3.65 5.61 -15.33
CA ALA A 139 -4.01 6.27 -14.07
C ALA A 139 -5.27 7.14 -14.21
N ALA A 140 -5.41 7.87 -15.32
CA ALA A 140 -6.59 8.66 -15.62
C ALA A 140 -7.85 7.79 -15.76
N ASP A 141 -7.75 6.66 -16.48
CA ASP A 141 -8.85 5.70 -16.66
C ASP A 141 -9.32 5.10 -15.33
N HIS A 142 -8.40 4.94 -14.38
CA HIS A 142 -8.67 4.46 -13.04
C HIS A 142 -9.10 5.57 -12.05
N GLY A 143 -9.14 6.84 -12.47
CA GLY A 143 -9.45 7.98 -11.60
C GLY A 143 -8.41 8.23 -10.50
N VAL A 144 -7.15 7.84 -10.74
CA VAL A 144 -6.04 7.95 -9.80
C VAL A 144 -5.07 9.05 -10.26
N ILE A 145 -4.69 9.93 -9.34
CA ILE A 145 -3.72 11.00 -9.58
C ILE A 145 -2.32 10.50 -9.19
N ILE A 146 -1.37 10.55 -10.11
CA ILE A 146 0.04 10.26 -9.81
C ILE A 146 0.70 11.54 -9.30
N ARG A 147 1.32 11.46 -8.11
CA ARG A 147 2.04 12.57 -7.50
C ARG A 147 3.37 12.07 -6.93
N ASP A 148 4.44 12.85 -7.03
CA ASP A 148 5.66 12.51 -6.32
C ASP A 148 5.68 13.04 -4.87
N VAL A 149 6.68 12.57 -4.11
CA VAL A 149 7.01 13.09 -2.78
C VAL A 149 7.55 14.54 -2.80
N GLN A 150 7.46 15.31 -3.88
CA GLN A 150 7.66 16.76 -3.83
C GLN A 150 6.35 17.52 -4.11
N GLY A 151 5.27 16.79 -4.36
CA GLY A 151 3.96 17.35 -4.67
C GLY A 151 3.74 17.58 -6.17
N PHE A 152 4.71 17.22 -7.02
CA PHE A 152 4.57 17.33 -8.47
C PHE A 152 3.56 16.31 -8.97
N VAL A 153 2.54 16.78 -9.68
CA VAL A 153 1.48 15.93 -10.23
C VAL A 153 1.79 15.66 -11.69
N TYR A 154 2.00 14.38 -12.03
CA TYR A 154 2.23 13.97 -13.41
C TYR A 154 0.91 13.92 -14.17
N ARG A 155 0.88 14.54 -15.35
CA ARG A 155 -0.29 14.60 -16.23
C ARG A 155 0.16 14.43 -17.67
N LEU A 156 -0.74 13.93 -18.51
CA LEU A 156 -0.53 13.98 -19.95
C LEU A 156 -0.35 15.45 -20.38
N PRO A 157 0.58 15.73 -21.31
CA PRO A 157 0.64 17.03 -21.96
C PRO A 157 -0.76 17.39 -22.46
N LYS A 158 -1.23 18.61 -22.17
CA LYS A 158 -2.42 19.11 -22.83
C LYS A 158 -2.08 19.19 -24.31
N GLY A 159 -2.71 18.35 -25.13
CA GLY A 159 -2.58 18.45 -26.57
C GLY A 159 -2.93 19.88 -27.00
N THR A 160 -1.99 20.53 -27.68
CA THR A 160 -2.31 21.61 -28.62
C THR A 160 -3.17 21.00 -29.71
N GLY A 161 -4.48 20.94 -29.46
CA GLY A 161 -5.49 20.77 -30.49
C GLY A 161 -5.68 22.07 -31.24
#